data_AF-A0A959AIB2-F1
#
_entry.id   AF-A0A959AIB2-F1
#
_cell.length_a   1.000
_cell.length_b   1.000
_cell.length_c   1.000
_cell.angle_alpha   90.00
_cell.angle_beta   90.00
_cell.angle_gamma   90.00
#
_symmetry.space_group_name_H-M   'P 1'
#
loop_
_entity.id
_entity.type
_entity.pdbx_description
1 polymer ?
#
loop_
_entity_poly.entity_id
_entity_poly.type
_entity_poly.pdbx_seq_one_letter_code
_entity_poly.pdbx_strand_id
1 'polypeptide(L)'
;MKKALTLLLCLGAFGLFAQVDLEVSVTEYKTGKPLAGQIVQLSNPAIGYAAEKTTGEFGKALFSGLNLSGEYTVTVPENADYQASAKAGIALRSNTNAGVMLVLFPKSELLLEEVTVLGASRINIFNAEVSSELKQKEIESLPLEGRDLTRILYRLPNVVQATGFYPEAPNVSINGSNALFTNYMIDGMDNNERFLGGMKFNIPVGFAKNINVLTNNFSSEYGLTGNGVVNITSRSGSNDFGGEAFFVVRPGAGFDASSPYAQRDLSGNQVKDGFRRYQAGFGFGGPIAKDKTFYYVNAEYTRDLKD
;
A
#
# COMPACT_ATOMS: atom_id res chain seq x y z
N MET A 1 -34.75 17.61 3.48
CA MET A 1 -33.81 16.49 3.26
C MET A 1 -32.42 16.93 2.78
N LYS A 2 -32.28 17.83 1.78
CA LYS A 2 -30.94 18.31 1.34
C LYS A 2 -30.12 19.01 2.43
N LYS A 3 -30.74 19.76 3.35
CA LYS A 3 -30.05 20.48 4.45
C LYS A 3 -29.57 19.57 5.59
N ALA A 4 -30.15 18.38 5.76
CA ALA A 4 -29.75 17.44 6.81
C ALA A 4 -28.49 16.65 6.42
N LEU A 5 -28.31 16.37 5.13
CA LEU A 5 -27.11 15.72 4.61
C LEU A 5 -25.89 16.66 4.64
N THR A 6 -26.09 17.97 4.47
CA THR A 6 -25.02 18.98 4.58
C THR A 6 -24.57 19.16 6.03
N LEU A 7 -25.49 19.06 7.01
CA LEU A 7 -25.15 19.24 8.42
C LEU A 7 -24.37 18.05 9.01
N LEU A 8 -24.57 16.84 8.48
CA LEU A 8 -23.79 15.67 8.89
C LEU A 8 -22.37 15.67 8.29
N LEU A 9 -22.15 16.29 7.12
CA LEU A 9 -20.82 16.44 6.53
C LEU A 9 -19.98 17.56 7.19
N CYS A 10 -20.62 18.57 7.79
CA CYS A 10 -19.90 19.70 8.39
C CYS A 10 -19.36 19.44 9.81
N LEU A 11 -19.83 18.41 10.52
CA LEU A 11 -19.32 18.09 11.87
C LEU A 11 -18.00 17.27 11.87
N GLY A 12 -17.46 16.91 10.71
CA GLY A 12 -16.24 16.12 10.57
C GLY A 12 -15.02 16.88 10.04
N ALA A 13 -15.05 18.22 9.98
CA ALA A 13 -13.91 19.02 9.51
C ALA A 13 -12.87 19.28 10.62
N PHE A 14 -12.49 18.24 11.37
CA PHE A 14 -11.15 18.25 11.97
C PHE A 14 -10.18 17.98 10.82
N GLY A 15 -9.14 18.79 10.69
CA GLY A 15 -8.07 18.52 9.74
C GLY A 15 -7.49 17.13 10.02
N LEU A 16 -7.93 16.13 9.26
CA LEU A 16 -7.27 14.84 9.21
C LEU A 16 -5.96 15.09 8.47
N PHE A 17 -4.91 15.32 9.24
CA PHE A 17 -3.55 15.35 8.70
C PHE A 17 -3.29 13.97 8.10
N ALA A 18 -2.98 13.94 6.81
CA ALA A 18 -2.49 12.72 6.19
C ALA A 18 -1.18 12.29 6.87
N GLN A 19 -0.93 10.98 6.89
CA GLN A 19 -0.11 10.33 7.93
C GLN A 19 1.31 9.96 7.46
N VAL A 20 1.82 10.56 6.38
CA VAL A 20 3.11 10.17 5.81
C VAL A 20 3.97 11.36 5.41
N ASP A 21 5.24 11.23 5.78
CA ASP A 21 6.30 12.16 5.47
C ASP A 21 7.24 11.55 4.41
N LEU A 22 7.78 12.41 3.54
CA LEU A 22 8.77 12.07 2.53
C LEU A 22 10.01 12.93 2.76
N GLU A 23 11.11 12.29 3.14
CA GLU A 23 12.43 12.91 3.20
C GLU A 23 13.11 12.82 1.83
N VAL A 24 13.52 13.96 1.28
CA VAL A 24 14.35 14.04 0.09
C VAL A 24 15.75 14.44 0.50
N SER A 25 16.74 13.62 0.17
CA SER A 25 18.16 13.92 0.35
C SER A 25 18.78 14.24 -1.01
N VAL A 26 19.55 15.32 -1.10
CA VAL A 26 20.19 15.80 -2.32
C VAL A 26 21.70 15.81 -2.12
N THR A 27 22.43 15.08 -2.96
CA THR A 27 23.89 14.96 -2.90
C THR A 27 24.55 15.26 -4.23
N GLU A 28 25.80 15.69 -4.19
CA GLU A 28 26.62 15.87 -5.39
C GLU A 28 27.20 14.53 -5.87
N TYR A 29 27.15 14.28 -7.19
CA TYR A 29 27.64 13.05 -7.81
C TYR A 29 29.11 12.71 -7.47
N LYS A 30 30.01 13.69 -7.52
CA LYS A 30 31.45 13.45 -7.38
C LYS A 30 31.92 13.36 -5.94
N THR A 31 31.50 14.31 -5.11
CA THR A 31 31.99 14.39 -3.73
C THR A 31 31.14 13.59 -2.76
N GLY A 32 29.92 13.18 -3.17
CA GLY A 32 28.94 12.56 -2.28
C GLY A 32 28.46 13.50 -1.16
N LYS A 33 28.84 14.78 -1.20
CA LYS A 33 28.49 15.74 -0.15
C LYS A 33 27.01 16.16 -0.26
N PRO A 34 26.33 16.37 0.88
CA PRO A 34 24.98 16.93 0.87
C PRO A 34 24.99 18.36 0.31
N LEU A 35 23.97 18.67 -0.50
CA LEU A 35 23.83 19.98 -1.15
C LEU A 35 22.73 20.80 -0.49
N ALA A 36 23.12 21.84 0.25
CA ALA A 36 22.21 22.83 0.84
C ALA A 36 21.74 23.87 -0.20
N GLY A 37 20.59 24.51 0.06
CA GLY A 37 20.07 25.59 -0.77
C GLY A 37 19.45 25.16 -2.10
N GLN A 38 19.27 23.85 -2.33
CA GLN A 38 18.66 23.31 -3.55
C GLN A 38 17.14 23.37 -3.45
N ILE A 39 16.48 23.84 -4.50
CA ILE A 39 15.02 23.83 -4.59
C ILE A 39 14.55 22.42 -4.94
N VAL A 40 13.70 21.83 -4.10
CA VAL A 40 13.07 20.52 -4.34
C VAL A 40 11.60 20.75 -4.59
N GLN A 41 11.12 20.31 -5.74
CA GLN A 41 9.72 20.33 -6.14
C GLN A 41 9.13 18.93 -6.02
N LEU A 42 8.02 18.82 -5.29
CA LEU A 42 7.25 17.61 -5.13
C LEU A 42 5.91 17.79 -5.82
N SER A 43 5.57 16.89 -6.75
CA SER A 43 4.30 16.92 -7.47
C SER A 43 3.61 15.57 -7.47
N ASN A 44 2.27 15.61 -7.42
CA ASN A 44 1.40 14.46 -7.65
C ASN A 44 0.20 14.94 -8.50
N PRO A 45 0.30 14.75 -9.84
CA PRO A 45 -0.72 15.21 -10.78
C PRO A 45 -2.10 14.59 -10.54
N ALA A 46 -2.16 13.35 -10.03
CA ALA A 46 -3.42 12.63 -9.83
C ALA A 46 -4.35 13.33 -8.83
N ILE A 47 -3.80 14.13 -7.92
CA ILE A 47 -4.55 14.89 -6.90
C ILE A 47 -4.29 16.40 -6.98
N GLY A 48 -3.60 16.87 -8.02
CA GLY A 48 -3.26 18.28 -8.18
C GLY A 48 -2.33 18.84 -7.10
N TYR A 49 -1.56 17.98 -6.44
CA TYR A 49 -0.66 18.41 -5.37
C TYR A 49 0.67 18.90 -5.96
N ALA A 50 1.11 20.08 -5.52
CA ALA A 50 2.43 20.62 -5.80
C ALA A 50 2.95 21.35 -4.55
N ALA A 51 4.19 21.08 -4.18
CA ALA A 51 4.87 21.76 -3.08
C ALA A 51 6.35 21.95 -3.40
N GLU A 52 6.93 23.00 -2.85
CA GLU A 52 8.34 23.30 -2.97
C GLU A 52 8.97 23.44 -1.58
N LYS A 53 10.16 22.89 -1.40
CA LYS A 53 11.00 23.14 -0.23
C LYS A 53 12.46 23.26 -0.64
N THR A 54 13.19 24.10 0.08
CA THR A 54 14.64 24.22 -0.09
C THR A 54 15.37 23.25 0.84
N THR A 55 16.45 22.64 0.37
CA THR A 55 17.29 21.76 1.21
C THR A 55 18.01 22.54 2.30
N GLY A 56 18.03 21.99 3.51
CA GLY A 56 18.77 22.52 4.65
C GLY A 56 20.27 22.23 4.59
N GLU A 57 20.98 22.54 5.68
CA GLU A 57 22.45 22.40 5.81
C GLU A 57 22.96 20.96 5.55
N PHE A 58 22.13 19.95 5.83
CA PHE A 58 22.43 18.53 5.56
C PHE A 58 21.93 18.04 4.19
N GLY A 59 21.54 18.94 3.28
CA GLY A 59 21.05 18.58 1.95
C GLY A 59 19.69 17.87 1.96
N LYS A 60 18.92 18.02 3.04
CA LYS A 60 17.63 17.34 3.23
C LYS A 60 16.45 18.32 3.12
N ALA A 61 15.35 17.86 2.55
CA ALA A 61 14.06 18.53 2.53
C ALA A 61 12.96 17.54 2.96
N LEU A 62 12.16 17.92 3.96
CA LEU A 62 11.10 17.08 4.51
C LEU A 62 9.72 17.57 4.05
N PHE A 63 8.97 16.75 3.32
CA PHE A 63 7.58 17.01 2.98
C PHE A 63 6.68 16.22 3.92
N SER A 64 5.81 16.90 4.66
CA SER A 64 4.93 16.25 5.65
C SER A 64 3.47 16.34 5.26
N GLY A 65 2.67 15.39 5.74
CA GLY A 65 1.22 15.40 5.51
C GLY A 65 0.83 15.03 4.08
N LEU A 66 1.57 14.12 3.45
CA LEU A 66 1.31 13.69 2.08
C LEU A 66 0.17 12.67 2.01
N ASN A 67 -0.65 12.80 0.97
CA ASN A 67 -1.72 11.86 0.69
C ASN A 67 -1.14 10.53 0.18
N LEU A 68 -1.78 9.41 0.50
CA LEU A 68 -1.38 8.10 0.01
C LEU A 68 -1.90 7.81 -1.40
N SER A 69 -2.70 8.68 -2.02
CA SER A 69 -3.26 8.48 -3.37
C SER A 69 -2.22 8.77 -4.45
N GLY A 70 -2.16 7.92 -5.48
CA GLY A 70 -1.27 8.10 -6.63
C GLY A 70 0.21 7.88 -6.33
N GLU A 71 1.04 8.45 -7.19
CA GLU A 71 2.50 8.41 -7.14
C GLU A 71 3.05 9.84 -7.19
N TYR A 72 4.13 10.06 -6.44
CA TYR A 72 4.81 11.34 -6.38
C TYR A 72 6.01 11.38 -7.32
N THR A 73 6.28 12.56 -7.84
CA THR A 73 7.52 12.89 -8.56
C THR A 73 8.26 13.98 -7.82
N VAL A 74 9.50 13.68 -7.46
CA VAL A 74 10.43 14.64 -6.85
C VAL A 74 11.36 15.15 -7.95
N THR A 75 11.48 16.45 -8.08
CA THR A 75 12.34 17.11 -9.07
C THR A 75 13.18 18.20 -8.40
N VAL A 76 14.47 18.22 -8.69
CA VAL A 76 15.33 19.38 -8.48
C VAL A 76 15.52 20.02 -9.85
N PRO A 77 15.03 21.25 -10.07
CA PRO A 77 15.19 21.92 -11.35
C PRO A 77 16.65 22.30 -11.59
N GLU A 78 16.97 22.50 -12.86
CA GLU A 78 18.28 22.98 -13.29
C GLU A 78 18.59 24.36 -12.67
N ASN A 79 19.82 24.56 -12.19
CA ASN A 79 20.28 25.84 -11.65
C ASN A 79 21.63 26.24 -12.25
N ALA A 80 22.29 27.26 -11.70
CA ALA A 80 23.55 27.77 -12.25
C ALA A 80 24.68 26.71 -12.22
N ASP A 81 24.66 25.82 -11.23
CA ASP A 81 25.77 24.91 -10.91
C ASP A 81 25.47 23.46 -11.31
N TYR A 82 24.20 23.04 -11.30
CA TYR A 82 23.77 21.65 -11.45
C TYR A 82 22.67 21.47 -12.52
N GLN A 83 22.69 20.31 -13.17
CA GLN A 83 21.62 19.85 -14.06
C GLN A 83 20.37 19.44 -13.27
N ALA A 84 19.20 19.43 -13.94
CA ALA A 84 17.98 18.92 -13.36
C ALA A 84 18.10 17.43 -13.00
N SER A 85 17.49 17.02 -11.91
CA SER A 85 17.44 15.63 -11.47
C SER A 85 16.03 15.31 -10.97
N ALA A 86 15.46 14.20 -11.41
CA ALA A 86 14.10 13.82 -11.07
C ALA A 86 13.98 12.34 -10.75
N LYS A 87 13.06 12.02 -9.84
CA LYS A 87 12.63 10.64 -9.56
C LYS A 87 11.11 10.60 -9.54
N ALA A 88 10.55 9.85 -10.48
CA ALA A 88 9.12 9.59 -10.58
C ALA A 88 8.74 8.24 -9.98
N GLY A 89 7.44 7.98 -9.85
CA GLY A 89 6.91 6.67 -9.44
C GLY A 89 7.05 6.38 -7.95
N ILE A 90 7.11 7.40 -7.10
CA ILE A 90 7.25 7.24 -5.65
C ILE A 90 5.86 6.97 -5.05
N ALA A 91 5.58 5.70 -4.77
CA ALA A 91 4.39 5.30 -4.05
C ALA A 91 4.64 5.40 -2.53
N LEU A 92 3.81 6.15 -1.83
CA LEU A 92 3.85 6.25 -0.37
C LEU A 92 3.05 5.12 0.27
N ARG A 93 3.51 4.66 1.44
CA ARG A 93 2.87 3.61 2.25
C ARG A 93 2.51 4.21 3.62
N SER A 94 1.34 3.88 4.15
CA SER A 94 0.91 4.35 5.48
C SER A 94 1.91 3.96 6.57
N ASN A 95 2.15 4.87 7.52
CA ASN A 95 3.01 4.68 8.68
C ASN A 95 4.47 4.32 8.33
N THR A 96 4.99 4.84 7.21
CA THR A 96 6.39 4.65 6.83
C THR A 96 7.08 5.99 6.61
N ASN A 97 8.36 6.08 6.99
CA ASN A 97 9.21 7.20 6.62
C ASN A 97 9.77 6.93 5.23
N ALA A 98 9.11 7.49 4.21
CA ALA A 98 9.58 7.36 2.84
C ALA A 98 10.80 8.25 2.63
N GLY A 99 11.81 7.72 1.93
CA GLY A 99 13.03 8.45 1.63
C GLY A 99 13.36 8.37 0.14
N VAL A 100 13.81 9.49 -0.42
CA VAL A 100 14.31 9.58 -1.79
C VAL A 100 15.65 10.30 -1.80
N MET A 101 16.65 9.68 -2.43
CA MET A 101 17.93 10.31 -2.67
C MET A 101 17.98 10.74 -4.14
N LEU A 102 18.27 12.02 -4.37
CA LEU A 102 18.58 12.57 -5.68
C LEU A 102 20.05 12.94 -5.73
N VAL A 103 20.68 12.58 -6.83
CA VAL A 103 22.08 12.91 -7.11
C VAL A 103 22.11 13.98 -8.19
N LEU A 104 22.82 15.08 -7.94
CA LEU A 104 22.97 16.18 -8.89
C LEU A 104 24.32 16.10 -9.60
N PHE A 105 24.30 16.41 -10.90
CA PHE A 105 25.48 16.44 -11.76
C PHE A 105 25.88 17.90 -12.02
N PRO A 106 27.14 18.29 -11.75
CA PRO A 106 27.64 19.64 -12.05
C PRO A 106 27.59 19.94 -13.55
N LYS A 107 27.28 21.19 -13.90
CA LYS A 107 27.19 21.65 -15.30
C LYS A 107 28.54 21.80 -16.01
N SER A 108 29.64 21.85 -15.26
CA SER A 108 30.98 22.10 -15.82
C SER A 108 31.54 20.94 -16.66
N GLU A 109 30.80 19.83 -16.80
CA GLU A 109 31.20 18.67 -17.62
C GLU A 109 30.25 18.44 -18.81
N LEU A 110 30.87 18.33 -19.97
CA LEU A 110 30.26 18.32 -21.31
C LEU A 110 29.28 17.16 -21.53
N LEU A 111 28.19 17.54 -22.22
CA LEU A 111 27.29 16.79 -23.09
C LEU A 111 27.78 15.40 -23.55
N LEU A 112 27.27 14.36 -22.91
CA LEU A 112 26.98 13.09 -23.59
C LEU A 112 25.46 12.92 -23.56
N GLU A 113 24.90 12.43 -24.67
CA GLU A 113 23.49 12.06 -24.78
C GLU A 113 23.04 11.33 -23.52
N GLU A 114 21.86 11.70 -23.03
CA GLU A 114 21.24 11.13 -21.84
C GLU A 114 21.20 9.60 -21.94
N VAL A 115 22.18 8.92 -21.35
CA VAL A 115 22.06 7.50 -21.03
C VAL A 115 21.33 7.45 -19.70
N THR A 116 20.00 7.48 -19.74
CA THR A 116 19.17 7.25 -18.56
C THR A 116 19.40 5.80 -18.11
N VAL A 117 20.37 5.58 -17.22
CA VAL A 117 20.55 4.28 -16.57
C VAL A 117 19.35 4.06 -15.65
N LEU A 118 18.31 3.40 -16.17
CA LEU A 118 17.14 2.94 -15.40
C LEU A 118 17.49 1.74 -14.52
N GLY A 119 18.59 1.84 -13.77
CA GLY A 119 18.98 0.89 -12.74
C GLY A 119 18.37 1.30 -11.42
N ALA A 120 17.05 1.14 -11.25
CA ALA A 120 16.42 1.36 -9.95
C ALA A 120 16.79 0.20 -9.02
N SER A 121 17.90 0.34 -8.28
CA SER A 121 18.14 -0.50 -7.11
C SER A 121 16.97 -0.30 -6.15
N ARG A 122 16.17 -1.35 -5.93
CA ARG A 122 15.06 -1.36 -4.96
C ARG A 122 15.56 -1.52 -3.51
N ILE A 123 16.85 -1.30 -3.27
CA ILE A 123 17.44 -1.42 -1.93
C ILE A 123 16.96 -0.23 -1.10
N ASN A 124 16.39 -0.55 0.06
CA ASN A 124 16.10 0.43 1.09
C ASN A 124 17.41 0.91 1.72
N ILE A 125 17.73 2.19 1.52
CA ILE A 125 18.95 2.83 2.05
C ILE A 125 18.65 3.80 3.20
N PHE A 126 17.38 3.92 3.61
CA PHE A 126 16.94 4.91 4.60
C PHE A 126 16.83 4.34 6.00
N ASN A 127 16.46 3.07 6.12
CA ASN A 127 16.39 2.38 7.40
C ASN A 127 16.72 0.90 7.24
N ALA A 128 16.75 0.18 8.37
CA ALA A 128 17.07 -1.25 8.41
C ALA A 128 15.87 -2.17 8.17
N GLU A 129 14.68 -1.62 7.87
CA GLU A 129 13.42 -2.37 7.73
C GLU A 129 13.54 -3.44 6.64
N VAL A 130 13.19 -4.68 7.01
CA VAL A 130 13.03 -5.79 6.07
C VAL A 130 11.55 -5.97 5.79
N SER A 131 11.09 -5.43 4.67
CA SER A 131 9.69 -5.52 4.25
C SER A 131 9.53 -6.00 2.82
N SER A 132 8.31 -6.40 2.49
CA SER A 132 7.86 -6.68 1.13
C SER A 132 6.55 -5.97 0.86
N GLU A 133 6.36 -5.52 -0.38
CA GLU A 133 5.15 -4.82 -0.80
C GLU A 133 4.49 -5.59 -1.95
N LEU A 134 3.17 -5.73 -1.88
CA LEU A 134 2.32 -6.11 -3.00
C LEU A 134 1.55 -4.88 -3.47
N LYS A 135 1.83 -4.43 -4.69
CA LYS A 135 1.17 -3.28 -5.30
C LYS A 135 -0.21 -3.65 -5.81
N GLN A 136 -1.06 -2.65 -6.01
CA GLN A 136 -2.42 -2.82 -6.54
C GLN A 136 -2.48 -3.75 -7.77
N LYS A 137 -1.61 -3.49 -8.76
CA LYS A 137 -1.56 -4.28 -10.00
C LYS A 137 -1.17 -5.74 -9.78
N GLU A 138 -0.33 -6.01 -8.78
CA GLU A 138 0.05 -7.38 -8.40
C GLU A 138 -1.11 -8.08 -7.69
N ILE A 139 -1.80 -7.37 -6.79
CA ILE A 139 -3.00 -7.86 -6.11
C ILE A 139 -4.11 -8.23 -7.12
N GLU A 140 -4.34 -7.38 -8.12
CA GLU A 140 -5.38 -7.59 -9.14
C GLU A 140 -5.05 -8.69 -10.16
N SER A 141 -3.76 -8.91 -10.44
CA SER A 141 -3.32 -9.91 -11.43
C SER A 141 -3.15 -11.31 -10.86
N LEU A 142 -3.02 -11.44 -9.54
CA LEU A 142 -2.85 -12.73 -8.88
C LEU A 142 -4.19 -13.47 -8.74
N PRO A 143 -4.22 -14.79 -8.99
CA PRO A 143 -5.41 -15.59 -8.73
C PRO A 143 -5.63 -15.70 -7.21
N LEU A 144 -6.62 -14.95 -6.71
CA LEU A 144 -7.00 -14.89 -5.31
C LEU A 144 -8.23 -15.75 -5.06
N GLU A 145 -8.01 -16.98 -4.59
CA GLU A 145 -9.11 -17.85 -4.19
C GLU A 145 -9.94 -17.16 -3.10
N GLY A 146 -11.26 -17.06 -3.35
CA GLY A 146 -12.19 -16.41 -2.42
C GLY A 146 -12.01 -14.91 -2.25
N ARG A 147 -11.12 -14.26 -3.03
CA ARG A 147 -10.76 -12.84 -2.84
C ARG A 147 -10.31 -12.56 -1.40
N ASP A 148 -9.53 -13.48 -0.84
CA ASP A 148 -8.95 -13.38 0.49
C ASP A 148 -7.53 -12.82 0.42
N LEU A 149 -7.34 -11.60 0.93
CA LEU A 149 -6.04 -10.92 0.93
C LEU A 149 -5.00 -11.61 1.81
N THR A 150 -5.38 -12.34 2.85
CA THR A 150 -4.38 -13.02 3.71
C THR A 150 -3.62 -14.10 2.95
N ARG A 151 -4.29 -14.75 1.99
CA ARG A 151 -3.69 -15.80 1.18
C ARG A 151 -2.61 -15.24 0.28
N ILE A 152 -2.78 -14.05 -0.28
CA ILE A 152 -1.76 -13.46 -1.18
C ILE A 152 -0.41 -13.29 -0.50
N LEU A 153 -0.39 -13.19 0.83
CA LEU A 153 0.82 -12.94 1.59
C LEU A 153 1.79 -14.13 1.54
N TYR A 154 1.32 -15.35 1.30
CA TYR A 154 2.20 -16.53 1.19
C TYR A 154 3.17 -16.49 -0.01
N ARG A 155 2.97 -15.53 -0.91
CA ARG A 155 3.85 -15.32 -2.07
C ARG A 155 5.01 -14.39 -1.71
N LEU A 156 4.99 -13.78 -0.53
CA LEU A 156 6.04 -12.92 -0.03
C LEU A 156 7.11 -13.72 0.72
N PRO A 157 8.38 -13.28 0.66
CA PRO A 157 9.45 -13.95 1.40
C PRO A 157 9.16 -13.93 2.91
N ASN A 158 9.57 -15.01 3.58
CA ASN A 158 9.37 -15.23 5.03
C ASN A 158 7.92 -15.26 5.50
N VAL A 159 6.94 -15.30 4.58
CA VAL A 159 5.53 -15.49 4.94
C VAL A 159 5.12 -16.90 4.55
N VAL A 160 4.60 -17.66 5.52
CA VAL A 160 4.14 -19.03 5.33
C VAL A 160 2.71 -19.18 5.82
N GLN A 161 2.02 -20.17 5.26
CA GLN A 161 0.69 -20.52 5.74
C GLN A 161 0.78 -21.12 7.15
N ALA A 162 0.00 -20.58 8.07
CA ALA A 162 -0.24 -21.19 9.36
C ALA A 162 -1.52 -22.03 9.32
N THR A 163 -1.52 -23.12 10.05
CA THR A 163 -2.70 -23.97 10.23
C THR A 163 -3.07 -24.00 11.70
N GLY A 164 -4.25 -23.49 12.04
CA GLY A 164 -4.80 -23.60 13.38
C GLY A 164 -5.85 -24.69 13.50
N PHE A 165 -6.23 -25.00 14.74
CA PHE A 165 -7.24 -26.02 15.03
C PHE A 165 -8.67 -25.56 14.69
N TYR A 166 -8.93 -24.24 14.80
CA TYR A 166 -10.24 -23.64 14.52
C TYR A 166 -10.27 -22.99 13.12
N PRO A 167 -11.42 -22.99 12.43
CA PRO A 167 -11.60 -22.28 11.16
C PRO A 167 -11.18 -20.81 11.16
N GLU A 168 -11.40 -20.13 12.28
CA GLU A 168 -11.12 -18.71 12.49
C GLU A 168 -9.66 -18.44 12.88
N ALA A 169 -8.85 -19.48 13.06
CA ALA A 169 -7.46 -19.30 13.44
C ALA A 169 -6.68 -18.54 12.35
N PRO A 170 -5.78 -17.61 12.75
CA PRO A 170 -4.99 -16.86 11.80
C PRO A 170 -4.14 -17.79 10.94
N ASN A 171 -4.14 -17.49 9.64
CA ASN A 171 -3.56 -18.33 8.61
C ASN A 171 -2.22 -17.79 8.07
N VAL A 172 -1.68 -16.70 8.64
CA VAL A 172 -0.41 -16.07 8.23
C VAL A 172 0.61 -16.18 9.36
N SER A 173 1.73 -16.84 9.07
CA SER A 173 2.90 -16.89 9.93
C SER A 173 4.06 -16.18 9.24
N ILE A 174 4.75 -15.31 9.98
CA ILE A 174 5.93 -14.59 9.51
C ILE A 174 7.16 -15.15 10.23
N ASN A 175 8.22 -15.45 9.48
CA ASN A 175 9.46 -16.09 9.95
C ASN A 175 9.24 -17.44 10.67
N GLY A 176 8.10 -18.12 10.43
CA GLY A 176 7.75 -19.38 11.11
C GLY A 176 7.24 -19.22 12.54
N SER A 177 7.01 -17.98 13.00
CA SER A 177 6.51 -17.70 14.34
C SER A 177 4.99 -17.93 14.48
N ASN A 178 4.49 -18.01 15.72
CA ASN A 178 3.08 -18.28 15.99
C ASN A 178 2.15 -17.21 15.36
N ALA A 179 1.24 -17.61 14.48
CA ALA A 179 0.33 -16.72 13.73
C ALA A 179 -0.54 -15.81 14.60
N LEU A 180 -0.75 -16.14 15.88
CA LEU A 180 -1.47 -15.31 16.85
C LEU A 180 -0.80 -13.95 17.11
N PHE A 181 0.52 -13.84 16.88
CA PHE A 181 1.25 -12.59 17.09
C PHE A 181 1.56 -11.84 15.79
N THR A 182 1.03 -12.26 14.64
CA THR A 182 1.06 -11.40 13.43
C THR A 182 0.13 -10.21 13.67
N ASN A 183 0.66 -8.98 13.57
CA ASN A 183 -0.14 -7.77 13.75
C ASN A 183 -0.72 -7.32 12.41
N TYR A 184 -2.05 -7.21 12.33
CA TYR A 184 -2.76 -6.70 11.15
C TYR A 184 -3.20 -5.26 11.35
N MET A 185 -2.95 -4.43 10.34
CA MET A 185 -3.29 -3.01 10.32
C MET A 185 -4.04 -2.62 9.05
N ILE A 186 -4.88 -1.59 9.17
CA ILE A 186 -5.52 -0.90 8.05
C ILE A 186 -5.11 0.57 8.15
N ASP A 187 -4.39 1.07 7.15
CA ASP A 187 -3.86 2.44 7.14
C ASP A 187 -3.08 2.77 8.43
N GLY A 188 -2.38 1.78 8.99
CA GLY A 188 -1.65 1.92 10.27
C GLY A 188 -2.50 1.78 11.55
N MET A 189 -3.82 1.63 11.44
CA MET A 189 -4.70 1.40 12.59
C MET A 189 -4.87 -0.09 12.89
N ASP A 190 -5.00 -0.45 14.18
CA ASP A 190 -5.16 -1.83 14.66
C ASP A 190 -6.39 -2.53 14.06
N ASN A 191 -6.17 -3.71 13.47
CA ASN A 191 -7.21 -4.57 12.92
C ASN A 191 -7.08 -6.02 13.45
N ASN A 192 -6.68 -6.18 14.71
CA ASN A 192 -6.47 -7.50 15.31
C ASN A 192 -7.68 -7.97 16.11
N GLU A 193 -8.10 -9.21 15.87
CA GLU A 193 -9.01 -9.93 16.75
C GLU A 193 -8.21 -10.36 18.01
N ARG A 194 -8.79 -10.21 19.21
CA ARG A 194 -8.03 -10.28 20.48
C ARG A 194 -8.16 -11.61 21.22
N PHE A 195 -9.00 -12.54 20.75
CA PHE A 195 -9.26 -13.82 21.37
C PHE A 195 -8.58 -14.98 20.62
N LEU A 196 -8.91 -15.18 19.34
CA LEU A 196 -8.32 -16.19 18.45
C LEU A 196 -7.23 -15.61 17.54
N GLY A 197 -7.01 -14.30 17.57
CA GLY A 197 -6.00 -13.63 16.72
C GLY A 197 -6.47 -13.46 15.28
N GLY A 198 -5.59 -12.92 14.42
CA GLY A 198 -5.93 -12.67 13.02
C GLY A 198 -6.60 -11.32 12.76
N MET A 199 -7.06 -11.14 11.53
CA MET A 199 -7.76 -9.92 11.12
C MET A 199 -9.15 -9.85 11.75
N LYS A 200 -9.44 -8.75 12.44
CA LYS A 200 -10.78 -8.47 13.00
C LYS A 200 -11.81 -8.18 11.91
N PHE A 201 -11.41 -7.37 10.92
CA PHE A 201 -12.21 -7.04 9.76
C PHE A 201 -11.50 -7.53 8.51
N ASN A 202 -12.15 -8.38 7.73
CA ASN A 202 -11.67 -8.76 6.41
C ASN A 202 -11.78 -7.58 5.45
N ILE A 203 -10.68 -7.27 4.78
CA ILE A 203 -10.63 -6.15 3.83
C ILE A 203 -10.91 -6.66 2.42
N PRO A 204 -11.89 -6.10 1.70
CA PRO A 204 -12.14 -6.44 0.31
C PRO A 204 -10.91 -6.15 -0.56
N VAL A 205 -10.67 -7.03 -1.54
CA VAL A 205 -9.52 -6.87 -2.47
C VAL A 205 -9.60 -5.53 -3.21
N GLY A 206 -10.79 -5.15 -3.66
CA GLY A 206 -11.00 -3.89 -4.38
C GLY A 206 -10.85 -2.64 -3.50
N PHE A 207 -10.72 -2.78 -2.18
CA PHE A 207 -10.43 -1.69 -1.25
C PHE A 207 -8.93 -1.51 -0.99
N ALA A 208 -8.10 -2.53 -1.23
CA ALA A 208 -6.66 -2.46 -1.00
C ALA A 208 -5.93 -1.76 -2.16
N LYS A 209 -5.13 -0.73 -1.84
CA LYS A 209 -4.18 -0.09 -2.75
C LYS A 209 -2.88 -0.87 -2.80
N ASN A 210 -2.34 -1.20 -1.63
CA ASN A 210 -1.17 -2.07 -1.50
C ASN A 210 -1.24 -2.82 -0.16
N ILE A 211 -0.39 -3.83 -0.04
CA ILE A 211 -0.16 -4.51 1.22
C ILE A 211 1.33 -4.49 1.50
N ASN A 212 1.69 -4.01 2.67
CA ASN A 212 3.05 -4.04 3.16
C ASN A 212 3.19 -5.09 4.27
N VAL A 213 4.20 -5.94 4.15
CA VAL A 213 4.53 -6.91 5.19
C VAL A 213 5.92 -6.61 5.72
N LEU A 214 5.98 -6.19 6.99
CA LEU A 214 7.22 -5.94 7.72
C LEU A 214 7.58 -7.21 8.48
N THR A 215 8.73 -7.80 8.12
CA THR A 215 9.15 -9.11 8.63
C THR A 215 10.23 -9.01 9.70
N ASN A 216 11.07 -7.96 9.66
CA ASN A 216 12.14 -7.77 10.62
C ASN A 216 12.62 -6.31 10.65
N ASN A 217 13.34 -5.91 11.70
CA ASN A 217 13.97 -4.59 11.87
C ASN A 217 13.02 -3.40 11.62
N PHE A 218 11.72 -3.60 11.84
CA PHE A 218 10.73 -2.53 11.78
C PHE A 218 10.82 -1.65 13.04
N SER A 219 10.38 -0.40 12.91
CA SER A 219 10.46 0.60 13.97
C SER A 219 9.66 0.21 15.22
N SER A 220 10.04 0.75 16.38
CA SER A 220 9.34 0.52 17.65
C SER A 220 7.94 1.15 17.72
N GLU A 221 7.55 1.93 16.70
CA GLU A 221 6.17 2.39 16.53
C GLU A 221 5.19 1.24 16.30
N TYR A 222 5.69 0.10 15.78
CA TYR A 222 4.93 -1.12 15.64
C TYR A 222 5.02 -1.93 16.94
N GLY A 223 3.96 -1.86 17.74
CA GLY A 223 3.82 -2.62 18.98
C GLY A 223 2.97 -3.89 18.85
N LEU A 224 2.82 -4.62 19.96
CA LEU A 224 1.92 -5.77 20.11
C LEU A 224 2.21 -6.97 19.17
N THR A 225 3.41 -7.03 18.59
CA THR A 225 3.89 -8.17 17.78
C THR A 225 5.38 -8.39 18.00
N GLY A 226 5.78 -9.66 18.03
CA GLY A 226 7.18 -10.09 17.93
C GLY A 226 7.50 -10.78 16.60
N ASN A 227 6.54 -10.88 15.69
CA ASN A 227 6.62 -11.75 14.50
C ASN A 227 6.68 -10.99 13.19
N GLY A 228 6.04 -9.82 13.15
CA GLY A 228 5.88 -9.02 11.95
C GLY A 228 4.52 -8.32 11.90
N VAL A 229 4.39 -7.44 10.91
CA VAL A 229 3.23 -6.57 10.70
C VAL A 229 2.75 -6.73 9.27
N VAL A 230 1.44 -6.84 9.09
CA VAL A 230 0.76 -6.77 7.81
C VAL A 230 -0.07 -5.48 7.81
N ASN A 231 0.31 -4.50 7.00
CA ASN A 231 -0.40 -3.24 6.87
C ASN A 231 -1.04 -3.12 5.49
N ILE A 232 -2.36 -2.92 5.45
CA ILE A 232 -3.11 -2.73 4.22
C ILE A 232 -3.38 -1.23 4.08
N THR A 233 -2.91 -0.61 3.00
CA THR A 233 -3.30 0.77 2.68
C THR A 233 -4.56 0.75 1.81
N SER A 234 -5.56 1.54 2.20
CA SER A 234 -6.82 1.66 1.46
C SER A 234 -6.67 2.48 0.18
N ARG A 235 -7.54 2.23 -0.80
CA ARG A 235 -7.65 3.06 -2.00
C ARG A 235 -8.29 4.40 -1.67
N SER A 236 -7.80 5.44 -2.34
CA SER A 236 -8.35 6.79 -2.28
C SER A 236 -8.73 7.24 -3.69
N GLY A 237 -9.57 8.28 -3.78
CA GLY A 237 -9.92 8.87 -5.07
C GLY A 237 -8.80 9.71 -5.67
N SER A 238 -8.99 10.13 -6.91
CA SER A 238 -8.14 11.07 -7.63
C SER A 238 -9.00 12.14 -8.30
N ASN A 239 -8.39 13.05 -9.07
CA ASN A 239 -9.09 14.01 -9.92
C ASN A 239 -9.87 13.37 -11.07
N ASP A 240 -9.56 12.11 -11.38
CA ASP A 240 -10.22 11.35 -12.42
C ASP A 240 -11.24 10.39 -11.80
N PHE A 241 -12.38 10.23 -12.47
CA PHE A 241 -13.33 9.19 -12.09
C PHE A 241 -12.80 7.84 -12.55
N GLY A 242 -12.81 6.87 -11.66
CA GLY A 242 -12.37 5.51 -11.94
C GLY A 242 -13.16 4.51 -11.12
N GLY A 243 -13.31 3.31 -11.65
CA GLY A 243 -14.03 2.26 -10.96
C GLY A 243 -13.91 0.91 -11.63
N GLU A 244 -14.41 -0.09 -10.94
CA GLU A 244 -14.46 -1.47 -11.37
C GLU A 244 -15.81 -2.09 -10.99
N ALA A 245 -16.27 -3.06 -11.75
CA ALA A 245 -17.35 -3.94 -11.37
C ALA A 245 -16.98 -5.35 -11.80
N PHE A 246 -17.28 -6.34 -10.96
CA PHE A 246 -16.91 -7.72 -11.24
C PHE A 246 -18.00 -8.69 -10.81
N PHE A 247 -17.98 -9.85 -11.47
CA PHE A 247 -18.69 -11.05 -11.07
C PHE A 247 -17.79 -12.25 -11.32
N VAL A 248 -17.48 -12.99 -10.26
CA VAL A 248 -16.58 -14.15 -10.28
C VAL A 248 -17.33 -15.36 -9.75
N VAL A 249 -17.20 -16.49 -10.44
CA VAL A 249 -17.87 -17.74 -10.08
C VAL A 249 -16.84 -18.86 -9.93
N ARG A 250 -16.95 -19.60 -8.82
CA ARG A 250 -16.43 -20.96 -8.74
C ARG A 250 -17.60 -21.92 -9.04
N PRO A 251 -17.58 -22.64 -10.16
CA PRO A 251 -18.72 -23.42 -10.61
C PRO A 251 -18.96 -24.71 -9.81
N GLY A 252 -17.97 -25.16 -9.01
CA GLY A 252 -18.09 -26.29 -8.07
C GLY A 252 -17.89 -27.65 -8.71
N ALA A 253 -18.49 -28.69 -8.11
CA ALA A 253 -18.24 -30.12 -8.38
C ALA A 253 -18.24 -30.56 -9.86
N GLY A 254 -19.03 -29.88 -10.71
CA GLY A 254 -19.09 -30.18 -12.14
C GLY A 254 -17.81 -29.83 -12.92
N PHE A 255 -16.92 -29.02 -12.34
CA PHE A 255 -15.65 -28.58 -12.94
C PHE A 255 -14.45 -28.79 -12.00
N ASP A 256 -14.69 -28.80 -10.70
CA ASP A 256 -13.65 -29.02 -9.70
C ASP A 256 -13.16 -30.48 -9.77
N ALA A 257 -11.84 -30.68 -9.70
CA ALA A 257 -11.28 -32.03 -9.60
C ALA A 257 -11.67 -32.70 -8.27
N SER A 258 -11.90 -34.02 -8.31
CA SER A 258 -12.16 -34.81 -7.12
C SER A 258 -10.98 -34.76 -6.15
N SER A 259 -11.23 -34.49 -4.88
CA SER A 259 -10.21 -34.47 -3.82
C SER A 259 -10.39 -35.67 -2.89
N PRO A 260 -9.32 -36.44 -2.59
CA PRO A 260 -9.38 -37.45 -1.53
C PRO A 260 -9.37 -36.82 -0.13
N TYR A 261 -9.11 -35.50 -0.05
CA TYR A 261 -9.13 -34.72 1.20
C TYR A 261 -10.45 -33.97 1.35
N ALA A 262 -10.94 -33.89 2.59
CA ALA A 262 -12.11 -33.10 2.94
C ALA A 262 -11.95 -31.64 2.50
N GLN A 263 -12.86 -31.16 1.66
CA GLN A 263 -12.87 -29.77 1.23
C GLN A 263 -13.50 -28.88 2.31
N ARG A 264 -13.08 -27.60 2.35
CA ARG A 264 -13.65 -26.59 3.25
C ARG A 264 -14.05 -25.32 2.49
N ASP A 265 -15.10 -24.66 2.96
CA ASP A 265 -15.50 -23.33 2.48
C ASP A 265 -14.63 -22.21 3.09
N LEU A 266 -14.93 -20.93 2.77
CA LEU A 266 -14.19 -19.78 3.34
C LEU A 266 -14.36 -19.60 4.84
N SER A 267 -15.43 -20.15 5.42
CA SER A 267 -15.67 -20.19 6.86
C SER A 267 -15.11 -21.45 7.51
N GLY A 268 -14.34 -22.24 6.77
CA GLY A 268 -13.70 -23.48 7.20
C GLY A 268 -14.64 -24.65 7.51
N ASN A 269 -15.91 -24.64 7.09
CA ASN A 269 -16.81 -25.80 7.26
C ASN A 269 -16.50 -26.89 6.24
N GLN A 270 -16.57 -28.16 6.65
CA GLN A 270 -16.40 -29.29 5.74
C GLN A 270 -17.56 -29.34 4.72
N VAL A 271 -17.23 -29.58 3.46
CA VAL A 271 -18.20 -29.72 2.35
C VAL A 271 -18.07 -31.12 1.75
N LYS A 272 -19.22 -31.76 1.48
CA LYS A 272 -19.30 -33.15 1.01
C LYS A 272 -18.85 -33.29 -0.45
N ASP A 273 -19.62 -32.69 -1.34
CA ASP A 273 -19.42 -32.81 -2.80
C ASP A 273 -18.80 -31.54 -3.42
N GLY A 274 -18.44 -30.58 -2.57
CA GLY A 274 -17.82 -29.31 -2.93
C GLY A 274 -18.70 -28.11 -2.59
N PHE A 275 -18.39 -26.95 -3.18
CA PHE A 275 -19.20 -25.74 -3.04
C PHE A 275 -19.15 -24.91 -4.33
N ARG A 276 -20.20 -24.14 -4.57
CA ARG A 276 -20.22 -23.09 -5.60
C ARG A 276 -20.06 -21.74 -4.94
N ARG A 277 -19.23 -20.88 -5.50
CA ARG A 277 -19.02 -19.53 -4.99
C ARG A 277 -19.45 -18.51 -6.02
N TYR A 278 -20.21 -17.52 -5.56
CA TYR A 278 -20.57 -16.33 -6.33
C TYR A 278 -20.02 -15.12 -5.61
N GLN A 279 -19.18 -14.36 -6.29
CA GLN A 279 -18.62 -13.10 -5.78
C GLN A 279 -19.00 -11.98 -6.75
N ALA A 280 -19.60 -10.93 -6.23
CA ALA A 280 -19.93 -9.73 -6.99
C ALA A 280 -19.42 -8.52 -6.23
N GLY A 281 -19.03 -7.49 -6.94
CA GLY A 281 -18.64 -6.26 -6.28
C GLY A 281 -18.40 -5.13 -7.25
N PHE A 282 -18.25 -3.95 -6.69
CA PHE A 282 -17.86 -2.76 -7.42
C PHE A 282 -16.99 -1.85 -6.55
N GLY A 283 -16.12 -1.10 -7.22
CA GLY A 283 -15.34 -0.02 -6.66
C GLY A 283 -15.56 1.24 -7.51
N PHE A 284 -15.67 2.40 -6.89
CA PHE A 284 -15.78 3.67 -7.60
C PHE A 284 -15.20 4.81 -6.78
N GLY A 285 -14.38 5.65 -7.41
CA GLY A 285 -13.82 6.82 -6.78
C GLY A 285 -13.62 7.98 -7.75
N GLY A 286 -13.32 9.14 -7.17
CA GLY A 286 -13.10 10.37 -7.90
C GLY A 286 -13.10 11.59 -6.98
N PRO A 287 -13.17 12.80 -7.54
CA PRO A 287 -13.17 14.03 -6.77
C PRO A 287 -14.59 14.39 -6.30
N ILE A 288 -14.73 14.74 -5.03
CA ILE A 288 -15.86 15.56 -4.55
C ILE A 288 -15.60 17.03 -4.94
N ALA A 289 -14.36 17.48 -4.72
CA ALA A 289 -13.84 18.77 -5.15
C ALA A 289 -12.44 18.54 -5.73
N LYS A 290 -12.25 18.90 -7.00
CA LYS A 290 -10.96 18.75 -7.69
C LYS A 290 -9.83 19.40 -6.90
N ASP A 291 -8.68 18.73 -6.90
CA ASP A 291 -7.44 19.13 -6.23
C ASP A 291 -7.55 19.26 -4.69
N LYS A 292 -8.65 18.81 -4.09
CA LYS A 292 -8.94 19.08 -2.66
C LYS A 292 -9.52 17.90 -1.90
N THR A 293 -10.59 17.29 -2.40
CA THR A 293 -11.35 16.28 -1.66
C THR A 293 -11.77 15.17 -2.57
N PHE A 294 -11.39 13.95 -2.19
CA PHE A 294 -11.55 12.74 -2.99
C PHE A 294 -12.30 11.68 -2.19
N TYR A 295 -12.93 10.75 -2.89
CA TYR A 295 -13.59 9.61 -2.29
C TYR A 295 -13.29 8.33 -3.07
N TYR A 296 -13.38 7.20 -2.38
CA TYR A 296 -13.43 5.89 -2.98
C TYR A 296 -14.41 5.03 -2.18
N VAL A 297 -15.31 4.34 -2.88
CA VAL A 297 -16.30 3.43 -2.30
C VAL A 297 -16.08 2.06 -2.90
N ASN A 298 -16.08 1.03 -2.06
CA ASN A 298 -16.03 -0.35 -2.50
C ASN A 298 -17.09 -1.17 -1.75
N ALA A 299 -17.74 -2.07 -2.47
CA ALA A 299 -18.66 -3.04 -1.90
C ALA A 299 -18.45 -4.39 -2.58
N GLU A 300 -18.26 -5.43 -1.78
CA GLU A 300 -18.14 -6.80 -2.25
C GLU A 300 -19.11 -7.70 -1.51
N TYR A 301 -19.70 -8.65 -2.23
CA TYR A 301 -20.60 -9.66 -1.71
C TYR A 301 -20.10 -11.03 -2.15
N THR A 302 -19.98 -11.94 -1.19
CA THR A 302 -19.60 -13.33 -1.44
C THR A 302 -20.67 -14.26 -0.88
N ARG A 303 -21.09 -15.23 -1.68
CA ARG A 303 -22.02 -16.29 -1.28
C ARG A 303 -21.50 -17.64 -1.71
N ASP A 304 -21.38 -18.53 -0.74
CA ASP A 304 -21.14 -19.95 -0.98
C ASP A 304 -22.48 -20.71 -0.95
N LEU A 305 -22.75 -21.45 -2.01
CA LEU A 305 -23.78 -22.49 -2.04
C LEU A 305 -23.09 -23.82 -1.79
N LYS A 306 -23.47 -24.45 -0.69
CA LYS A 306 -22.97 -25.76 -0.28
C LYS A 306 -24.04 -26.79 -0.62
N ASP A 307 -23.60 -28.01 -0.91
CA ASP A 307 -24.45 -29.18 -1.08
C ASP A 307 -24.78 -29.83 0.27
#